data_AF-A0A4W5Q663-F1
#
_entry.id   AF-A0A4W5Q663-F1
#
_cell.length_a   1.000
_cell.length_b   1.000
_cell.length_c   1.000
_cell.angle_alpha   90.00
_cell.angle_beta   90.00
_cell.angle_gamma   90.00
#
_symmetry.space_group_name_H-M   'P 1'
#
loop_
_entity.id
_entity.type
_entity.pdbx_description
1 polymer ?
#
loop_
_entity_poly.entity_id
_entity_poly.type
_entity_poly.pdbx_seq_one_letter_code
_entity_poly.pdbx_strand_id
1 'polypeptide(L)'
;MTMMNINQDPDVYKPLIPHPNPDSKPLNSTEWSSASVPSARTDEQALLTSILFKTALNIIDVSAADSQGMEQHEYMDKARQYSTKLALLSNSLSQKKPLPLPSLTSQPHQVLASDLVPYSDVQQVSKIAAYAYSAISQIKVDAKEELVVQFAIP
;
A
#
# COMPACT_ATOMS: atom_id res chain seq x y z
N MET A 1 -20.63 25.95 19.26
CA MET A 1 -20.89 25.11 18.07
C MET A 1 -20.08 25.71 16.94
N THR A 2 -18.81 25.35 16.83
CA THR A 2 -17.86 25.93 15.88
C THR A 2 -17.60 24.89 14.80
N MET A 3 -18.01 25.21 13.57
CA MET A 3 -17.77 24.37 12.38
C MET A 3 -16.27 24.25 12.14
N MET A 4 -15.74 23.03 12.15
CA MET A 4 -14.38 22.75 11.69
C MET A 4 -14.35 22.83 10.16
N ASN A 5 -13.61 23.82 9.67
CA ASN A 5 -13.29 24.00 8.27
C ASN A 5 -12.27 22.93 7.84
N ILE A 6 -12.70 21.95 7.05
CA ILE A 6 -11.82 20.99 6.37
C ILE A 6 -11.15 21.73 5.21
N ASN A 7 -10.03 22.39 5.49
CA ASN A 7 -9.08 22.77 4.45
C ASN A 7 -8.52 21.47 3.86
N GLN A 8 -8.87 21.19 2.60
CA GLN A 8 -8.20 20.19 1.79
C GLN A 8 -6.76 20.67 1.57
N ASP A 9 -5.82 19.98 2.20
CA ASP A 9 -4.38 20.16 1.98
C ASP A 9 -4.03 19.66 0.56
N PRO A 10 -3.57 20.52 -0.37
CA PRO A 10 -3.25 20.12 -1.73
C PRO A 10 -1.96 19.28 -1.85
N ASP A 11 -1.20 19.07 -0.77
CA ASP A 11 0.10 18.40 -0.82
C ASP A 11 0.07 16.87 -0.68
N VAL A 12 -1.10 16.23 -0.57
CA VAL A 12 -1.21 14.77 -0.33
C VAL A 12 -1.01 13.91 -1.61
N TYR A 13 -0.94 14.53 -2.79
CA TYR A 13 -0.80 13.80 -4.06
C TYR A 13 0.58 13.91 -4.71
N LYS A 14 1.65 14.03 -3.91
CA LYS A 14 3.02 13.87 -4.42
C LYS A 14 3.37 12.38 -4.44
N PRO A 15 3.59 11.76 -5.63
CA PRO A 15 4.12 10.41 -5.69
C PRO A 15 5.47 10.39 -4.98
N LEU A 16 5.62 9.52 -3.97
CA LEU A 16 6.88 9.35 -3.22
C LEU A 16 8.02 8.80 -4.09
N ILE A 17 7.70 8.34 -5.31
CA ILE A 17 8.62 7.76 -6.27
C ILE A 17 8.43 8.50 -7.60
N PRO A 18 9.43 9.26 -8.08
CA PRO A 18 9.41 9.79 -9.44
C PRO A 18 9.41 8.63 -10.44
N HIS A 19 8.52 8.69 -11.44
CA HIS A 19 8.50 7.73 -12.54
C HIS A 19 9.85 7.77 -13.30
N PRO A 20 10.45 6.62 -13.65
CA PRO A 20 11.83 6.56 -14.15
C PRO A 20 11.99 6.94 -15.63
N ASN A 21 10.96 7.43 -16.32
CA ASN A 21 11.02 7.64 -17.76
C ASN A 21 11.45 9.08 -18.10
N PRO A 22 12.58 9.30 -18.79
CA PRO A 22 12.94 10.62 -19.30
C PRO A 22 12.04 10.98 -20.49
N ASP A 23 11.69 12.27 -20.57
CA ASP A 23 10.75 12.86 -21.51
C ASP A 23 10.96 12.41 -22.97
N SER A 24 9.93 11.81 -23.56
CA SER A 24 9.86 11.58 -25.01
C SER A 24 9.64 12.92 -25.70
N LYS A 25 10.72 13.50 -26.23
CA LYS A 25 10.70 14.72 -27.04
C LYS A 25 9.91 14.48 -28.34
N PRO A 26 8.81 15.20 -28.64
CA PRO A 26 8.20 15.12 -29.95
C PRO A 26 9.01 15.92 -30.98
N LEU A 27 9.19 15.30 -32.14
CA LEU A 27 9.87 15.80 -33.32
C LEU A 27 9.05 16.94 -33.98
N ASN A 28 9.73 18.03 -34.32
CA ASN A 28 9.22 19.20 -35.03
C ASN A 28 8.50 18.84 -36.36
N SER A 29 7.26 19.32 -36.59
CA SER A 29 6.83 19.77 -37.93
C SER A 29 5.42 20.44 -37.97
N THR A 30 5.39 21.59 -38.65
CA THR A 30 4.30 22.27 -39.37
C THR A 30 3.32 23.18 -38.61
N GLU A 31 3.46 24.48 -38.93
CA GLU A 31 2.57 25.60 -38.60
C GLU A 31 1.12 25.37 -39.04
N TRP A 32 0.16 25.68 -38.17
CA TRP A 32 -1.10 26.32 -38.58
C TRP A 32 -1.45 27.44 -37.59
N SER A 33 -1.24 28.67 -38.04
CA SER A 33 -1.73 29.87 -37.39
C SER A 33 -3.23 30.04 -37.62
N SER A 34 -4.01 30.20 -36.55
CA SER A 34 -5.37 30.75 -36.61
C SER A 34 -5.65 31.57 -35.34
N ALA A 35 -5.54 32.89 -35.53
CA ALA A 35 -6.04 34.03 -34.76
C ALA A 35 -6.60 33.84 -33.33
N SER A 36 -5.85 34.43 -32.38
CA SER A 36 -6.24 35.21 -31.20
C SER A 36 -7.57 34.96 -30.47
N VAL A 37 -7.50 34.22 -29.36
CA VAL A 37 -8.09 34.60 -28.05
C VAL A 37 -7.13 34.11 -26.94
N PRO A 38 -6.29 34.96 -26.32
CA PRO A 38 -5.20 34.48 -25.47
C PRO A 38 -5.50 34.67 -23.98
N SER A 39 -6.22 33.72 -23.37
CA SER A 39 -6.08 33.39 -21.93
C SER A 39 -6.93 32.16 -21.60
N ALA A 40 -8.23 32.20 -21.91
CA ALA A 40 -9.18 31.15 -21.51
C ALA A 40 -9.00 29.81 -22.25
N ARG A 41 -8.51 29.82 -23.50
CA ARG A 41 -8.24 28.59 -24.26
C ARG A 41 -7.12 27.73 -23.67
N THR A 42 -6.16 28.37 -23.01
CA THR A 42 -5.01 27.68 -22.41
C THR A 42 -5.45 26.88 -21.19
N ASP A 43 -6.37 27.43 -20.39
CA ASP A 43 -6.90 26.78 -19.18
C ASP A 43 -7.79 25.57 -19.53
N GLU A 44 -8.67 25.71 -20.53
CA GLU A 44 -9.49 24.61 -21.04
C GLU A 44 -8.62 23.48 -21.60
N GLN A 45 -7.56 23.81 -22.34
CA GLN A 45 -6.63 22.82 -22.88
C GLN A 45 -5.83 22.11 -21.77
N ALA A 46 -5.43 22.83 -20.71
CA ALA A 46 -4.77 22.25 -19.55
C ALA A 46 -5.70 21.32 -18.76
N LEU A 47 -6.98 21.69 -18.61
CA LEU A 47 -8.01 20.86 -18.00
C LEU A 47 -8.21 19.56 -18.78
N LEU A 48 -8.36 19.64 -20.11
CA LEU A 48 -8.49 18.47 -20.98
C LEU A 48 -7.25 17.57 -20.90
N THR A 49 -6.05 18.15 -20.83
CA THR A 49 -4.81 17.40 -20.65
C THR A 49 -4.75 16.69 -19.31
N SER A 50 -5.20 17.36 -18.24
CA SER A 50 -5.31 16.77 -16.90
C SER A 50 -6.30 15.61 -16.87
N ILE A 51 -7.45 15.77 -17.53
CA ILE A 51 -8.46 14.71 -17.66
C ILE A 51 -7.86 13.49 -18.37
N LEU A 52 -7.18 13.69 -19.51
CA LEU A 52 -6.54 12.59 -20.23
C LEU A 52 -5.45 11.91 -19.40
N PHE A 53 -4.59 12.66 -18.73
CA PHE A 53 -3.53 12.13 -17.88
C PHE A 53 -4.10 11.34 -16.69
N LYS A 54 -5.08 11.92 -15.99
CA LYS A 54 -5.76 11.26 -14.86
C LYS A 54 -6.49 10.00 -15.32
N THR A 55 -7.11 10.05 -16.49
CA THR A 55 -7.77 8.88 -17.09
C THR A 55 -6.76 7.79 -17.42
N ALA A 56 -5.63 8.13 -18.06
CA ALA A 56 -4.56 7.19 -18.38
C ALA A 56 -3.97 6.51 -17.13
N LEU A 57 -3.84 7.23 -16.01
CA LEU A 57 -3.38 6.67 -14.73
C LEU A 57 -4.42 5.76 -14.04
N ASN A 58 -5.72 5.99 -14.27
CA ASN A 58 -6.78 5.26 -13.59
C ASN A 58 -7.28 4.04 -14.39
N ILE A 59 -7.03 3.99 -15.70
CA ILE A 59 -7.36 2.82 -16.53
C ILE A 59 -6.40 1.68 -16.18
N ILE A 60 -6.95 0.49 -16.01
CA ILE A 60 -6.17 -0.72 -15.77
C ILE A 60 -5.80 -1.33 -17.12
N ASP A 61 -4.49 -1.44 -17.38
CA ASP A 61 -3.98 -2.24 -18.49
C ASP A 61 -4.08 -3.73 -18.14
N VAL A 62 -5.07 -4.41 -18.72
CA VAL A 62 -5.30 -5.85 -18.53
C VAL A 62 -4.27 -6.73 -19.25
N SER A 63 -3.42 -6.16 -20.12
CA SER A 63 -2.37 -6.87 -20.86
C SER A 63 -0.99 -6.78 -20.22
N ALA A 64 -0.84 -5.98 -19.16
CA ALA A 64 0.46 -5.73 -18.51
C ALA A 64 1.09 -6.97 -17.84
N ALA A 65 0.36 -8.08 -17.69
CA ALA A 65 0.89 -9.32 -17.10
C ALA A 65 2.06 -9.92 -17.90
N ASP A 66 2.07 -9.72 -19.22
CA ASP A 66 3.10 -10.25 -20.13
C ASP A 66 4.14 -9.18 -20.52
N SER A 67 4.14 -8.02 -19.85
CA SER A 67 5.04 -6.92 -20.19
C SER A 67 6.50 -7.39 -20.15
N GLN A 68 7.22 -7.12 -21.25
CA GLN A 68 8.67 -7.26 -21.33
C GLN A 68 9.25 -6.51 -20.12
N GLY A 69 9.70 -7.28 -19.14
CA GLY A 69 10.32 -6.71 -17.95
C GLY A 69 11.51 -5.84 -18.32
N MET A 70 11.99 -5.12 -17.34
CA MET A 70 13.25 -4.39 -17.40
C MET A 70 14.36 -5.20 -18.11
N GLU A 71 15.07 -4.57 -19.05
CA GLU A 71 16.16 -5.25 -19.74
C GLU A 71 17.26 -5.65 -18.74
N GLN A 72 17.93 -6.78 -18.97
CA GLN A 72 18.89 -7.33 -18.02
C GLN A 72 20.02 -6.34 -17.68
N HIS A 73 20.52 -5.61 -18.68
CA HIS A 73 21.59 -4.63 -18.47
C HIS A 73 21.10 -3.42 -17.66
N GLU A 74 19.87 -2.94 -17.91
CA GLU A 74 19.24 -1.87 -17.12
C GLU A 74 19.11 -2.32 -15.65
N TYR A 75 18.69 -3.57 -15.43
CA TYR A 75 18.55 -4.13 -14.08
C TYR A 75 19.89 -4.19 -13.35
N MET A 76 20.94 -4.68 -14.04
CA MET A 76 22.30 -4.74 -13.48
C MET A 76 22.84 -3.36 -13.13
N ASP A 77 22.62 -2.35 -13.96
CA ASP A 77 23.06 -0.99 -13.71
C ASP A 77 22.31 -0.36 -12.53
N LYS A 78 20.98 -0.53 -12.44
CA LYS A 78 20.22 -0.04 -11.28
C LYS A 78 20.60 -0.77 -9.99
N ALA A 79 20.82 -2.09 -10.03
CA ALA A 79 21.27 -2.85 -8.86
C ALA A 79 22.62 -2.35 -8.35
N ARG A 80 23.57 -2.07 -9.27
CA ARG A 80 24.86 -1.46 -8.93
C ARG A 80 24.67 -0.06 -8.34
N GLN A 81 23.85 0.78 -8.96
CA GLN A 81 23.59 2.14 -8.50
C GLN A 81 22.99 2.15 -7.08
N TYR A 82 22.01 1.30 -6.81
CA TYR A 82 21.41 1.18 -5.48
C TYR A 82 22.39 0.62 -4.46
N SER A 83 23.20 -0.37 -4.83
CA SER A 83 24.25 -0.91 -3.96
C SER A 83 25.25 0.18 -3.54
N THR A 84 25.71 1.01 -4.49
CA THR A 84 26.60 2.14 -4.19
C THR A 84 25.93 3.19 -3.31
N LYS A 85 24.70 3.59 -3.62
CA LYS A 85 23.93 4.56 -2.81
C LYS A 85 23.71 4.03 -1.38
N LEU A 86 23.36 2.75 -1.25
CA LEU A 86 23.16 2.11 0.05
C LEU A 86 24.45 2.03 0.85
N ALA A 87 25.58 1.69 0.23
CA ALA A 87 26.88 1.67 0.91
C ALA A 87 27.28 3.06 1.45
N LEU A 88 27.04 4.13 0.69
CA LEU A 88 27.28 5.50 1.14
C LEU A 88 26.39 5.88 2.34
N LEU A 89 25.10 5.52 2.28
CA LEU A 89 24.15 5.74 3.39
C LEU A 89 24.48 4.89 4.61
N SER A 90 24.96 3.66 4.41
CA SER A 90 25.33 2.73 5.49
C SER A 90 26.45 3.28 6.38
N ASN A 91 27.29 4.18 5.86
CA ASN A 91 28.36 4.82 6.63
C ASN A 91 27.85 6.00 7.48
N SER A 92 26.73 6.64 7.11
CA SER A 92 26.12 7.71 7.89
C SER A 92 25.02 7.21 8.82
N LEU A 93 24.41 6.07 8.53
CA LEU A 93 23.45 5.40 9.41
C LEU A 93 24.17 4.51 10.42
N SER A 94 23.87 4.70 11.70
CA SER A 94 24.28 3.75 12.73
C SER A 94 23.67 2.38 12.44
N GLN A 95 24.51 1.41 12.04
CA GLN A 95 24.11 0.01 11.84
C GLN A 95 23.66 -0.56 13.18
N LYS A 96 22.34 -0.55 13.43
CA LYS A 96 21.77 -1.17 14.62
C LYS A 96 21.88 -2.68 14.44
N LYS A 97 22.82 -3.30 15.16
CA LYS A 97 22.78 -4.74 15.39
C LYS A 97 21.39 -5.10 15.94
N PRO A 98 20.86 -6.29 15.62
CA PRO A 98 19.65 -6.78 16.28
C PRO A 98 19.79 -6.60 17.78
N LEU A 99 18.78 -5.99 18.40
CA LEU A 99 18.79 -5.74 19.83
C LEU A 99 18.83 -7.07 20.57
N PRO A 100 19.71 -7.26 21.57
CA PRO A 100 19.67 -8.47 22.39
C PRO A 100 18.32 -8.59 23.10
N LEU A 101 17.94 -9.81 23.47
CA LEU A 101 16.76 -10.06 24.29
C LEU A 101 16.88 -9.28 25.62
N PRO A 102 15.79 -8.68 26.12
CA PRO A 102 15.81 -7.97 27.38
C PRO A 102 16.09 -8.95 28.54
N SER A 103 16.93 -8.55 29.48
CA SER A 103 17.11 -9.30 30.73
C SER A 103 15.88 -9.13 31.62
N LEU A 104 15.15 -10.22 31.87
CA LEU A 104 13.92 -10.21 32.66
C LEU A 104 14.17 -10.33 34.18
N THR A 105 15.28 -10.95 34.57
CA THR A 105 15.65 -11.14 35.98
C THR A 105 17.16 -11.37 36.13
N SER A 106 17.74 -10.96 37.25
CA SER A 106 19.11 -11.29 37.64
C SER A 106 19.22 -12.60 38.44
N GLN A 107 18.09 -13.18 38.88
CA GLN A 107 18.03 -14.40 39.68
C GLN A 107 17.11 -15.45 39.03
N PRO A 108 17.52 -16.07 37.91
CA PRO A 108 16.65 -16.98 37.16
C PRO A 108 16.20 -18.20 37.97
N HIS A 109 17.09 -18.77 38.80
CA HIS A 109 16.74 -19.92 39.64
C HIS A 109 15.66 -19.60 40.67
N GLN A 110 15.68 -18.40 41.26
CA GLN A 110 14.67 -17.98 42.23
C GLN A 110 13.31 -17.77 41.56
N VAL A 111 13.28 -17.10 40.40
CA VAL A 111 12.04 -16.86 39.66
C VAL A 111 11.41 -18.19 39.22
N LEU A 112 12.21 -19.13 38.73
CA LEU A 112 11.70 -20.44 38.30
C LEU A 112 11.26 -21.34 39.45
N ALA A 113 11.76 -21.10 40.67
CA ALA A 113 11.34 -21.82 41.89
C ALA A 113 10.20 -21.11 42.64
N SER A 114 9.71 -19.98 42.13
CA SER A 114 8.58 -19.26 42.73
C SER A 114 7.26 -20.00 42.53
N ASP A 115 6.23 -19.57 43.27
CA ASP A 115 4.90 -20.18 43.18
C ASP A 115 4.36 -20.13 41.75
N LEU A 116 3.80 -21.25 41.31
CA LEU A 116 3.20 -21.37 39.98
C LEU A 116 1.93 -20.52 39.88
N VAL A 117 1.52 -20.26 38.63
CA VAL A 117 0.21 -19.65 38.36
C VAL A 117 -0.90 -20.51 38.96
N PRO A 118 -1.82 -19.95 39.77
CA PRO A 118 -2.92 -20.70 40.36
C PRO A 118 -3.77 -21.41 39.30
N TYR A 119 -4.15 -22.65 39.58
CA TYR A 119 -4.94 -23.46 38.64
C TYR A 119 -6.31 -22.85 38.34
N SER A 120 -6.89 -22.09 39.27
CA SER A 120 -8.13 -21.32 39.08
C SER A 120 -8.05 -20.38 37.88
N ASP A 121 -6.91 -19.72 37.69
CA ASP A 121 -6.72 -18.72 36.65
C ASP A 121 -6.63 -19.40 35.29
N VAL A 122 -5.91 -20.53 35.22
CA VAL A 122 -5.82 -21.38 34.02
C VAL A 122 -7.21 -21.89 33.61
N GLN A 123 -8.01 -22.35 34.57
CA GLN A 123 -9.38 -22.81 34.33
C GLN A 123 -10.28 -21.67 33.86
N GLN A 124 -10.18 -20.50 34.46
CA GLN A 124 -10.94 -19.33 34.08
C GLN A 124 -10.62 -18.89 32.64
N VAL A 125 -9.33 -18.78 32.29
CA VAL A 125 -8.89 -18.43 30.93
C VAL A 125 -9.36 -19.46 29.92
N SER A 126 -9.27 -20.75 30.26
CA SER A 126 -9.76 -21.85 29.39
C SER A 126 -11.27 -21.73 29.12
N LYS A 127 -12.06 -21.41 30.15
CA LYS A 127 -13.50 -21.18 30.00
C LYS A 127 -13.81 -19.98 29.12
N ILE A 128 -13.07 -18.88 29.29
CA ILE A 128 -13.22 -17.67 28.45
C ILE A 128 -12.90 -18.00 26.99
N ALA A 129 -11.81 -18.73 26.74
CA ALA A 129 -11.43 -19.14 25.39
C ALA A 129 -12.49 -20.04 24.73
N ALA A 130 -13.04 -21.01 25.46
CA ALA A 130 -14.12 -21.87 24.96
C ALA A 130 -15.39 -21.08 24.65
N TYR A 131 -15.71 -20.06 25.47
CA TYR A 131 -16.84 -19.18 25.22
C TYR A 131 -16.64 -18.32 23.97
N ALA A 132 -15.45 -17.74 23.80
CA ALA A 132 -15.09 -16.98 22.60
C ALA A 132 -15.17 -17.85 21.34
N TYR A 133 -14.64 -19.07 21.39
CA TYR A 133 -14.74 -20.03 20.29
C TYR A 133 -16.20 -20.34 19.93
N SER A 134 -17.05 -20.54 20.95
CA SER A 134 -18.49 -20.78 20.75
C SER A 134 -19.18 -19.58 20.10
N ALA A 135 -18.82 -18.36 20.48
CA ALA A 135 -19.34 -17.14 19.85
C ALA A 135 -18.91 -17.01 18.38
N ILE A 136 -17.65 -17.34 18.05
CA ILE A 136 -17.14 -17.30 16.67
C ILE A 136 -17.93 -18.27 15.77
N SER A 137 -18.37 -19.41 16.30
CA SER A 137 -19.19 -20.37 15.52
C SER A 137 -20.56 -19.80 15.09
N GLN A 138 -21.02 -18.71 15.71
CA GLN A 138 -22.25 -18.00 15.32
C GLN A 138 -22.02 -17.04 14.15
N ILE A 139 -20.78 -16.80 13.73
CA ILE A 139 -20.46 -16.03 12.52
C ILE A 139 -20.72 -16.94 11.31
N LYS A 140 -21.99 -17.01 10.91
CA LYS A 140 -22.46 -17.77 9.76
C LYS A 140 -23.61 -17.03 9.10
N VAL A 141 -23.84 -17.34 7.83
CA VAL A 141 -25.02 -16.83 7.10
C VAL A 141 -26.19 -17.75 7.42
N ASP A 142 -27.26 -17.19 7.99
CA ASP A 142 -28.53 -17.90 8.14
C ASP A 142 -29.26 -17.94 6.80
N ALA A 143 -29.36 -19.12 6.19
CA ALA A 143 -30.11 -19.30 4.94
C ALA A 143 -31.60 -19.01 5.17
N LYS A 144 -32.16 -18.06 4.40
CA LYS A 144 -33.58 -17.71 4.43
C LYS A 144 -34.35 -18.25 3.23
N GLU A 145 -33.71 -18.28 2.07
CA GLU A 145 -34.29 -18.69 0.79
C GLU A 145 -33.25 -19.46 -0.02
N GLU A 146 -33.73 -20.24 -1.00
CA GLU A 146 -32.85 -20.97 -1.90
C GLU A 146 -32.24 -20.01 -2.93
N LEU A 147 -30.91 -19.99 -3.04
CA LEU A 147 -30.21 -19.13 -4.00
C LEU A 147 -30.21 -19.68 -5.43
N VAL A 148 -30.58 -20.95 -5.60
CA VAL A 148 -30.57 -21.66 -6.88
C VAL A 148 -31.87 -22.43 -6.99
N VAL A 149 -32.65 -22.22 -8.03
CA VAL A 149 -33.87 -23.00 -8.28
C VAL A 149 -33.69 -23.80 -9.57
N GLN A 150 -34.00 -25.10 -9.51
CA GLN A 150 -33.98 -25.95 -10.69
C GLN A 150 -35.30 -25.79 -11.45
N PHE A 151 -35.22 -25.27 -12.68
CA PHE A 151 -36.36 -25.28 -13.58
C PHE A 151 -36.47 -26.67 -14.22
N ALA A 152 -37.63 -27.32 -14.04
CA ALA A 152 -38.05 -28.49 -14.80
C ALA A 152 -39.16 -28.08 -15.79
N ILE A 153 -39.12 -28.64 -17.00
CA ILE A 153 -40.14 -28.42 -18.03
C ILE A 153 -41.23 -29.49 -17.83
N PRO A 154 -42.53 -29.14 -17.87
CA PRO A 154 -43.64 -30.10 -17.71
C PRO A 154 -43.65 -31.22 -18.76
#